data_AF-A0A843RFY8-F1
#
_entry.id   AF-A0A843RFY8-F1
#
_cell.length_a   1.000
_cell.length_b   1.000
_cell.length_c   1.000
_cell.angle_alpha   90.00
_cell.angle_beta   90.00
_cell.angle_gamma   90.00
#
_symmetry.space_group_name_H-M   'P 1'
#
loop_
_entity.id
_entity.type
_entity.pdbx_description
1 polymer ?
#
loop_
_entity_poly.entity_id
_entity_poly.type
_entity_poly.pdbx_seq_one_letter_code
_entity_poly.pdbx_strand_id
1 'polypeptide(L)'
;MSSAAGRRWTATPSPAAGPAPLPWSNPAVTGQLVTDPNFDAPDDFYAALAELHRDLAPEDSAKANAKLILLLANHIGDAGVLAQAIALARPKAPA
;
A
#
# COMPACT_ATOMS: atom_id res chain seq x y z
N MET A 1 -5.12 -68.09 -22.42
CA MET A 1 -5.25 -68.44 -20.99
C MET A 1 -4.37 -67.48 -20.19
N SER A 2 -4.94 -66.88 -19.13
CA SER A 2 -4.35 -65.94 -18.14
C SER A 2 -3.94 -64.54 -18.61
N SER A 3 -4.23 -63.44 -17.91
CA SER A 3 -5.10 -63.14 -16.75
C SER A 3 -5.11 -61.61 -16.59
N ALA A 4 -6.22 -61.10 -16.06
CA ALA A 4 -6.49 -59.72 -15.69
C ALA A 4 -5.64 -59.18 -14.52
N ALA A 5 -5.49 -57.86 -14.45
CA ALA A 5 -5.51 -56.99 -13.26
C ALA A 5 -5.10 -55.56 -13.71
N GLY A 6 -5.97 -54.56 -13.73
CA GLY A 6 -6.72 -54.08 -12.58
C GLY A 6 -5.94 -53.00 -11.81
N ARG A 7 -5.38 -51.98 -12.48
CA ARG A 7 -4.78 -50.83 -11.76
C ARG A 7 -5.88 -49.90 -11.26
N ARG A 8 -6.29 -50.13 -10.01
CA ARG A 8 -7.20 -49.30 -9.23
C ARG A 8 -6.52 -47.95 -8.95
N TRP A 9 -6.97 -46.89 -9.60
CA TRP A 9 -6.68 -45.51 -9.18
C TRP A 9 -7.52 -45.21 -7.94
N THR A 10 -6.90 -45.08 -6.77
CA THR A 10 -7.54 -44.45 -5.61
C THR A 10 -7.07 -43.00 -5.54
N ALA A 11 -7.68 -42.13 -6.34
CA ALA A 11 -7.58 -40.69 -6.10
C ALA A 11 -8.62 -40.33 -5.03
N THR A 12 -8.15 -39.99 -3.83
CA THR A 12 -8.95 -39.21 -2.87
C THR A 12 -9.17 -37.81 -3.46
N PRO A 13 -10.41 -37.30 -3.59
CA PRO A 13 -10.60 -35.89 -3.87
C PRO A 13 -10.28 -35.08 -2.60
N SER A 14 -9.20 -34.30 -2.64
CA SER A 14 -8.97 -33.22 -1.66
C SER A 14 -9.89 -32.05 -2.01
N PRO A 15 -10.79 -31.60 -1.12
CA PRO A 15 -11.63 -30.45 -1.39
C PRO A 15 -10.91 -29.16 -0.95
N ALA A 16 -11.02 -28.13 -1.80
CA ALA A 16 -10.72 -26.73 -1.54
C ALA A 16 -9.23 -26.29 -1.50
N ALA A 17 -8.57 -26.36 -2.65
CA ALA A 17 -7.66 -25.29 -3.03
C ALA A 17 -8.36 -24.49 -4.14
N GLY A 18 -8.83 -23.27 -3.81
CA GLY A 18 -9.29 -22.32 -4.84
C GLY A 18 -8.17 -22.03 -5.85
N PRO A 19 -8.48 -21.40 -6.99
CA PRO A 19 -7.46 -21.11 -8.00
C PRO A 19 -6.29 -20.35 -7.38
N ALA A 20 -5.06 -20.77 -7.72
CA ALA A 20 -3.85 -20.08 -7.32
C ALA A 20 -3.96 -18.58 -7.68
N PRO A 21 -3.51 -17.66 -6.81
CA PRO A 21 -3.60 -16.22 -7.07
C PRO A 21 -2.90 -15.87 -8.39
N LEU A 22 -3.49 -14.94 -9.14
CA LEU A 22 -2.98 -14.52 -10.45
C LEU A 22 -1.61 -13.86 -10.29
N PRO A 23 -0.72 -13.90 -11.30
CA PRO A 23 0.63 -13.32 -11.23
C PRO A 23 0.68 -11.80 -11.08
N TRP A 24 -0.47 -11.12 -11.21
CA TRP A 24 -0.64 -9.69 -10.94
C TRP A 24 -1.50 -9.42 -9.70
N SER A 25 -2.01 -10.47 -9.02
CA SER A 25 -2.49 -10.32 -7.65
C SER A 25 -1.27 -10.01 -6.80
N ASN A 26 -1.26 -8.87 -6.12
CA ASN A 26 -0.31 -8.60 -5.05
C ASN A 26 -0.91 -9.19 -3.76
N PRO A 27 -0.52 -10.39 -3.29
CA PRO A 27 -1.14 -11.02 -2.12
C PRO A 27 -0.75 -10.38 -0.78
N ALA A 28 0.01 -9.29 -0.80
CA ALA A 28 0.62 -8.69 0.39
C ALA A 28 0.61 -7.16 0.33
N VAL A 29 -0.58 -6.55 0.41
CA VAL A 29 -0.63 -5.27 1.15
C VAL A 29 -0.26 -5.62 2.58
N THR A 30 0.98 -5.33 2.97
CA THR A 30 1.52 -5.72 4.29
C THR A 30 1.88 -4.51 5.13
N GLY A 31 2.05 -3.32 4.53
CA GLY A 31 2.24 -2.09 5.27
C GLY A 31 0.93 -1.61 5.92
N GLN A 32 0.99 -1.39 7.23
CA GLN A 32 0.03 -0.54 7.93
C GLN A 32 0.54 0.89 7.89
N LEU A 33 -0.36 1.85 7.66
CA LEU A 33 0.00 3.26 7.77
C LEU A 33 0.35 3.59 9.22
N VAL A 34 1.53 4.18 9.43
CA VAL A 34 1.93 4.71 10.74
C VAL A 34 1.31 6.10 10.90
N THR A 35 0.43 6.26 11.88
CA THR A 35 -0.22 7.55 12.21
C THR A 35 0.32 8.19 13.47
N ASP A 36 1.11 7.45 14.25
CA ASP A 36 1.80 7.98 15.43
C ASP A 36 3.07 8.74 15.01
N PRO A 37 3.58 9.65 15.86
CA PRO A 37 4.85 10.32 15.61
C PRO A 37 5.99 9.33 15.38
N ASN A 38 6.63 9.41 14.22
CA ASN A 38 7.66 8.46 13.77
C ASN A 38 8.97 9.17 13.34
N PHE A 39 9.23 10.36 13.88
CA PHE A 39 10.44 11.13 13.60
C PHE A 39 11.35 11.16 14.82
N ASP A 40 12.64 10.90 14.62
CA ASP A 40 13.66 11.06 15.67
C ASP A 40 13.86 12.54 16.05
N ALA A 41 13.74 13.44 15.06
CA ALA A 41 13.86 14.89 15.21
C ALA A 41 12.71 15.59 14.45
N PRO A 42 11.50 15.65 15.02
CA PRO A 42 10.33 16.24 14.35
C PRO A 42 10.53 17.73 14.05
N ASP A 43 11.22 18.46 14.92
CA ASP A 43 11.43 19.91 14.80
C ASP A 43 12.24 20.27 13.55
N ASP A 44 13.29 19.51 13.25
CA ASP A 44 14.13 19.73 12.07
C ASP A 44 13.33 19.51 10.77
N PHE A 45 12.47 18.49 10.76
CA PHE A 45 11.59 18.23 9.62
C PHE A 45 10.56 19.35 9.44
N TYR A 46 9.92 19.80 10.52
CA TYR A 46 8.97 20.92 10.45
C TYR A 46 9.63 22.23 10.03
N ALA A 47 10.86 22.50 10.47
CA ALA A 47 11.64 23.65 10.03
C ALA A 47 11.93 23.60 8.53
N ALA A 48 12.37 22.44 8.02
CA ALA A 48 12.60 22.24 6.59
C ALA A 48 11.32 22.38 5.76
N LEU A 49 10.18 21.90 6.27
CA LEU A 49 8.88 22.05 5.61
C LEU A 49 8.42 23.51 5.60
N ALA A 50 8.64 24.26 6.69
CA ALA A 50 8.34 25.70 6.72
C ALA A 50 9.22 26.47 5.74
N GLU A 51 10.51 26.12 5.64
CA GLU A 51 11.43 26.70 4.67
C GLU A 51 10.98 26.45 3.23
N LEU A 52 10.53 25.24 2.90
CA LEU A 52 10.02 24.90 1.57
C LEU A 52 8.91 25.85 1.09
N HIS A 53 8.12 26.37 2.02
CA HIS A 53 6.99 27.25 1.72
C HIS A 53 7.30 28.73 1.81
N ARG A 54 8.50 29.09 2.30
CA ARG A 54 8.89 30.49 2.48
C ARG A 54 8.88 31.21 1.14
N ASP A 55 8.31 32.41 1.14
CA ASP A 55 8.21 33.31 -0.02
C ASP A 55 7.45 32.73 -1.24
N LEU A 56 6.73 31.61 -1.08
CA LEU A 56 5.89 31.04 -2.15
C LEU A 56 4.47 31.62 -2.13
N ALA A 57 3.94 31.89 -3.32
CA ALA A 57 2.51 32.14 -3.48
C ALA A 57 1.70 30.87 -3.12
N PRO A 58 0.42 31.00 -2.71
CA PRO A 58 -0.41 29.86 -2.32
C PRO A 58 -0.48 28.75 -3.38
N GLU A 59 -0.54 29.11 -4.66
CA GLU A 59 -0.58 28.16 -5.77
C GLU A 59 0.72 27.37 -5.92
N ASP A 60 1.86 28.01 -5.72
CA ASP A 60 3.17 27.37 -5.81
C ASP A 60 3.47 26.52 -4.58
N SER A 61 3.01 26.96 -3.41
CA SER A 61 2.96 26.15 -2.18
C SER A 61 2.18 24.85 -2.39
N ALA A 62 1.00 24.93 -3.03
CA ALA A 62 0.22 23.73 -3.37
C ALA A 62 0.96 22.80 -4.35
N LYS A 63 1.65 23.34 -5.36
CA LYS A 63 2.47 22.55 -6.29
C LYS A 63 3.65 21.88 -5.59
N ALA A 64 4.33 22.59 -4.69
CA ALA A 64 5.44 22.05 -3.90
C ALA A 64 4.96 20.87 -3.04
N ASN A 65 3.82 21.01 -2.36
CA ASN A 65 3.20 19.93 -1.60
C ASN A 65 2.80 18.74 -2.47
N ALA A 66 2.17 18.97 -3.62
CA ALA A 66 1.81 17.89 -4.54
C ALA A 66 3.05 17.10 -5.00
N LYS A 67 4.14 17.81 -5.34
CA LYS A 67 5.41 17.19 -5.71
C LYS A 67 6.01 16.38 -4.55
N LEU A 68 6.03 16.94 -3.34
CA LEU A 68 6.51 16.25 -2.14
C LEU A 68 5.72 14.96 -1.89
N ILE A 69 4.38 15.03 -1.93
CA ILE A 69 3.49 13.87 -1.76
C ILE A 69 3.81 12.78 -2.79
N LEU A 70 3.98 13.13 -4.06
CA LEU A 70 4.30 12.14 -5.10
C LEU A 70 5.67 11.49 -4.89
N LEU A 71 6.68 12.26 -4.46
CA LEU A 71 8.01 11.73 -4.14
C LEU A 71 7.95 10.76 -2.95
N LEU A 72 7.23 11.13 -1.88
CA LEU A 72 7.03 10.27 -0.72
C LEU A 72 6.23 9.01 -1.07
N ALA A 73 5.20 9.14 -1.91
CA ALA A 73 4.42 8.00 -2.36
C ALA A 73 5.27 7.00 -3.14
N ASN A 74 6.15 7.49 -4.02
CA ASN A 74 7.10 6.65 -4.73
C ASN A 74 8.13 6.00 -3.79
N HIS A 75 8.58 6.71 -2.76
CA HIS A 75 9.49 6.16 -1.75
C HIS A 75 8.83 5.05 -0.90
N ILE A 76 7.56 5.23 -0.51
CA ILE A 76 6.79 4.24 0.25
C ILE A 76 6.54 2.96 -0.57
N GLY A 77 6.13 3.10 -1.84
CA GLY A 77 5.96 1.97 -2.77
C GLY A 77 4.81 0.98 -2.46
N ASP A 78 4.25 0.99 -1.25
CA ASP A 78 3.11 0.15 -0.84
C ASP A 78 1.77 0.85 -1.15
N ALA A 79 1.08 0.36 -2.18
CA ALA A 79 -0.22 0.89 -2.61
C ALA A 79 -1.31 0.81 -1.52
N GLY A 80 -1.24 -0.14 -0.61
CA GLY A 80 -2.21 -0.28 0.48
C GLY A 80 -1.97 0.70 1.62
N VAL A 81 -0.71 1.03 1.93
CA VAL A 81 -0.38 2.16 2.83
C VAL A 81 -0.88 3.47 2.23
N LEU A 82 -0.65 3.68 0.94
CA LEU A 82 -1.13 4.90 0.25
C LEU A 82 -2.66 4.99 0.21
N ALA A 83 -3.35 3.87 0.00
CA ALA A 83 -4.82 3.82 0.04
C ALA A 83 -5.37 4.18 1.43
N GLN A 84 -4.76 3.65 2.49
CA GLN A 84 -5.10 4.02 3.88
C GLN A 84 -4.89 5.52 4.11
N ALA A 85 -3.76 6.08 3.66
CA ALA A 85 -3.46 7.51 3.81
C ALA A 85 -4.49 8.40 3.09
N ILE A 86 -4.86 8.06 1.84
CA ILE A 86 -5.88 8.79 1.08
C ILE A 86 -7.25 8.74 1.77
N ALA A 87 -7.62 7.59 2.35
CA ALA A 87 -8.88 7.46 3.08
C ALA A 87 -8.94 8.35 4.32
N LEU A 88 -7.82 8.47 5.06
CA LEU A 88 -7.73 9.32 6.26
C LEU A 88 -7.58 10.82 5.93
N ALA A 89 -6.93 11.17 4.83
CA ALA A 89 -6.71 12.56 4.42
C ALA A 89 -7.99 13.24 3.89
N ARG A 90 -9.03 12.47 3.57
CA ARG A 90 -10.31 13.02 3.11
C ARG A 90 -10.92 13.89 4.22
N PRO A 91 -11.22 15.18 3.97
CA PRO A 91 -11.91 16.00 4.95
C PRO A 91 -13.22 15.34 5.34
N LYS A 92 -13.53 15.29 6.63
CA LYS A 92 -14.90 14.99 7.06
C LYS A 92 -15.79 16.10 6.53
N ALA A 93 -16.85 15.73 5.81
CA ALA A 93 -17.87 16.70 5.44
C ALA A 93 -18.36 17.40 6.71
N PRO A 94 -18.59 18.73 6.67
CA PRO A 94 -19.18 19.42 7.81
C PRO A 94 -20.53 18.77 8.14
N ALA A 95 -20.75 18.49 9.44
CA ALA A 95 -22.00 17.95 9.97
C ALA A 95 -23.15 18.96 9.85
#